data_AF-A0A966CFL4-F1
#
_entry.id   AF-A0A966CFL4-F1
#
_cell.length_a   1.000
_cell.length_b   1.000
_cell.length_c   1.000
_cell.angle_alpha   90.00
_cell.angle_beta   90.00
_cell.angle_gamma   90.00
#
_symmetry.space_group_name_H-M   'P 1'
#
loop_
_entity.id
_entity.type
_entity.pdbx_description
1 polymer ?
#
loop_
_entity_poly.entity_id
_entity_poly.type
_entity_poly.pdbx_seq_one_letter_code
_entity_poly.pdbx_strand_id
1 'polypeptide(L)'
;RTKAWSEGWVSKLKEDQRQVKADVSILITQVLPNNIKNFGLYHDVWVGGFDAIIGLAMAVRSSLISLAGIKQSMVGKAEKKEILWNYLTGIEFRQRVEAIYEAYQQQRIEIQKERDWFTKKWAKEEKNTQLVLENILGMHGDLEGIVGKTLPEIKGLKMLLE
;
A
#
# COMPACT_ATOMS: atom_id res chain seq x y z
N ARG A 1 -64.45 8.13 -10.53
CA ARG A 1 -63.54 8.80 -9.56
C ARG A 1 -63.90 8.31 -8.16
N THR A 2 -62.94 7.80 -7.41
CA THR A 2 -63.16 7.29 -6.04
C THR A 2 -63.38 8.45 -5.08
N LYS A 3 -64.34 8.33 -4.16
CA LYS A 3 -64.73 9.39 -3.23
C LYS A 3 -64.04 9.31 -1.86
N ALA A 4 -63.44 8.17 -1.52
CA ALA A 4 -62.80 7.93 -0.23
C ALA A 4 -61.45 7.21 -0.41
N TRP A 5 -60.53 7.46 0.52
CA TRP A 5 -59.23 6.79 0.60
C TRP A 5 -59.40 5.30 0.92
N SER A 6 -58.57 4.44 0.31
CA SER A 6 -58.56 3.01 0.59
C SER A 6 -57.14 2.54 0.93
N GLU A 7 -56.99 1.98 2.13
CA GLU A 7 -55.74 1.32 2.58
C GLU A 7 -55.34 0.16 1.66
N GLY A 8 -56.30 -0.44 0.95
CA GLY A 8 -56.03 -1.52 0.00
C GLY A 8 -55.11 -1.11 -1.17
N TRP A 9 -55.05 0.18 -1.53
CA TRP A 9 -54.13 0.67 -2.56
C TRP A 9 -52.67 0.59 -2.13
N VAL A 10 -52.39 0.88 -0.87
CA VAL A 10 -51.05 0.80 -0.29
C VAL A 10 -50.61 -0.66 -0.22
N SER A 11 -51.47 -1.54 0.29
CA SER A 11 -51.19 -2.97 0.38
C SER A 11 -50.92 -3.60 -0.99
N LYS A 12 -51.73 -3.26 -2.00
CA LYS A 12 -51.52 -3.72 -3.37
C LYS A 12 -50.20 -3.20 -3.95
N LEU A 13 -49.92 -1.90 -3.82
CA LEU A 13 -48.71 -1.31 -4.39
C LEU A 13 -47.43 -1.86 -3.74
N LYS A 14 -47.46 -2.18 -2.44
CA LYS A 14 -46.34 -2.86 -1.76
C LYS A 14 -46.14 -4.28 -2.28
N GLU A 15 -47.22 -5.00 -2.60
CA GLU A 15 -47.13 -6.32 -3.23
C GLU A 15 -46.52 -6.22 -4.63
N ASP A 16 -47.01 -5.28 -5.45
CA ASP A 16 -46.46 -5.01 -6.78
C ASP A 16 -44.97 -4.61 -6.70
N GLN A 17 -44.60 -3.76 -5.74
CA GLN A 17 -43.22 -3.35 -5.48
C GLN A 17 -42.31 -4.56 -5.18
N ARG A 18 -42.78 -5.50 -4.36
CA ARG A 18 -42.02 -6.73 -4.04
C ARG A 18 -41.88 -7.63 -5.26
N GLN A 19 -42.95 -7.83 -6.03
CA GLN A 19 -42.93 -8.68 -7.22
C GLN A 19 -41.91 -8.21 -8.26
N VAL A 20 -41.85 -6.90 -8.48
CA VAL A 20 -40.90 -6.31 -9.44
C VAL A 20 -39.54 -5.98 -8.82
N LYS A 21 -39.36 -6.23 -7.52
CA LYS A 21 -38.15 -5.90 -6.74
C LYS A 21 -37.76 -4.42 -6.88
N ALA A 22 -38.74 -3.52 -6.87
CA ALA A 22 -38.50 -2.09 -6.99
C ALA A 22 -38.05 -1.47 -5.66
N ASP A 23 -37.03 -0.61 -5.72
CA ASP A 23 -36.51 0.13 -4.57
C ASP A 23 -37.46 1.23 -4.09
N VAL A 24 -38.25 1.81 -5.01
CA VAL A 24 -39.13 2.95 -4.74
C VAL A 24 -40.54 2.66 -5.25
N SER A 25 -41.55 2.96 -4.43
CA SER A 25 -42.97 2.92 -4.81
C SER A 25 -43.61 4.28 -4.62
N ILE A 26 -44.38 4.71 -5.63
CA ILE A 26 -45.06 6.01 -5.66
C ILE A 26 -46.51 5.79 -6.07
N LEU A 27 -47.44 6.31 -5.26
CA LEU A 27 -48.87 6.28 -5.50
C LEU A 27 -49.38 7.71 -5.75
N ILE A 28 -49.86 7.96 -6.97
CA ILE A 28 -50.57 9.20 -7.31
C ILE A 28 -52.07 8.96 -7.24
N THR A 29 -52.76 9.77 -6.45
CA THR A 29 -54.19 9.61 -6.15
C THR A 29 -54.89 10.96 -6.08
N GLN A 30 -56.20 10.97 -6.33
CA GLN A 30 -57.03 12.16 -6.14
C GLN A 30 -57.48 12.34 -4.69
N VAL A 31 -57.59 11.26 -3.92
CA VAL A 31 -57.96 11.29 -2.50
C VAL A 31 -56.75 10.85 -1.70
N LEU A 32 -56.32 11.68 -0.76
CA LEU A 32 -55.13 11.47 0.07
C LEU A 32 -55.52 10.97 1.48
N PRO A 33 -54.63 10.25 2.18
CA PRO A 33 -54.83 9.92 3.59
C PRO A 33 -54.82 11.18 4.45
N ASN A 34 -55.49 11.14 5.60
CA ASN A 34 -55.74 12.32 6.46
C ASN A 34 -54.47 13.09 6.88
N ASN A 35 -53.29 12.44 6.83
CA ASN A 35 -52.01 13.03 7.23
C ASN A 35 -51.18 13.60 6.06
N ILE A 36 -51.67 13.55 4.81
CA ILE A 36 -50.94 14.04 3.64
C ILE A 36 -51.78 15.08 2.90
N LYS A 37 -51.25 16.30 2.78
CA LYS A 37 -51.92 17.41 2.08
C LYS A 37 -51.61 17.48 0.58
N ASN A 38 -50.34 17.32 0.19
CA ASN A 38 -49.91 17.39 -1.21
C ASN A 38 -49.08 16.17 -1.60
N PHE A 39 -48.04 15.90 -0.83
CA PHE A 39 -47.11 14.81 -1.05
C PHE A 39 -46.47 14.43 0.28
N GLY A 40 -46.26 13.14 0.51
CA GLY A 40 -45.61 12.66 1.72
C GLY A 40 -45.39 11.15 1.68
N LEU A 41 -44.67 10.66 2.68
CA LEU A 41 -44.46 9.23 2.87
C LEU A 41 -45.58 8.67 3.75
N TYR A 42 -46.28 7.65 3.28
CA TYR A 42 -47.32 6.93 4.01
C TYR A 42 -46.99 5.45 4.02
N HIS A 43 -46.68 4.91 5.20
CA HIS A 43 -46.26 3.51 5.35
C HIS A 43 -45.19 3.11 4.31
N ASP A 44 -44.10 3.86 4.16
CA ASP A 44 -43.03 3.60 3.19
C ASP A 44 -43.40 3.69 1.70
N VAL A 45 -44.62 4.12 1.39
CA VAL A 45 -45.06 4.44 0.02
C VAL A 45 -45.12 5.95 -0.12
N TRP A 46 -44.51 6.50 -1.17
CA TRP A 46 -44.64 7.91 -1.48
C TRP A 46 -46.04 8.17 -2.05
N VAL A 47 -46.87 8.93 -1.34
CA VAL A 47 -48.25 9.23 -1.75
C VAL A 47 -48.37 10.71 -2.08
N GLY A 48 -48.91 11.02 -3.25
CA GLY A 48 -49.08 12.40 -3.70
C GLY A 48 -50.32 12.64 -4.56
N GLY A 49 -50.72 13.90 -4.62
CA GLY A 49 -51.74 14.38 -5.55
C GLY A 49 -51.20 14.51 -6.97
N PHE A 50 -52.10 14.68 -7.93
CA PHE A 50 -51.73 14.92 -9.34
C PHE A 50 -50.86 16.16 -9.52
N ASP A 51 -51.01 17.17 -8.65
CA ASP A 51 -50.22 18.40 -8.69
C ASP A 51 -48.73 18.16 -8.41
N ALA A 52 -48.40 17.06 -7.71
CA ALA A 52 -47.03 16.69 -7.37
C ALA A 52 -46.35 15.84 -8.45
N ILE A 53 -47.07 15.36 -9.48
CA ILE A 53 -46.56 14.32 -10.39
C ILE A 53 -45.30 14.73 -11.16
N ILE A 54 -45.26 15.97 -11.65
CA ILE A 54 -44.14 16.47 -12.46
C ILE A 54 -42.89 16.61 -11.58
N GLY A 55 -43.04 17.21 -10.40
CA GLY A 55 -41.94 17.37 -9.44
C GLY A 55 -41.37 16.02 -8.99
N LEU A 56 -42.25 15.04 -8.75
CA LEU A 56 -41.83 13.68 -8.39
C LEU A 56 -41.10 12.97 -9.51
N ALA A 57 -41.63 13.05 -10.74
CA ALA A 57 -40.97 12.46 -11.90
C ALA A 57 -39.57 13.05 -12.12
N MET A 58 -39.42 14.36 -11.96
CA MET A 58 -38.12 15.04 -12.06
C MET A 58 -37.13 14.60 -10.97
N ALA A 59 -37.59 14.52 -9.71
CA ALA A 59 -36.76 14.09 -8.59
C ALA A 59 -36.28 12.63 -8.75
N VAL A 60 -37.20 11.73 -9.10
CA VAL A 60 -36.87 10.31 -9.34
C VAL A 60 -35.91 10.17 -10.52
N ARG A 61 -36.15 10.89 -11.62
CA ARG A 61 -35.26 10.89 -12.79
C ARG A 61 -33.85 11.36 -12.43
N SER A 62 -33.72 12.45 -11.69
CA SER A 62 -32.42 12.98 -11.26
C SER A 62 -31.67 11.96 -10.40
N SER A 63 -32.36 11.31 -9.46
CA SER A 63 -31.79 10.25 -8.63
C SER A 63 -31.30 9.05 -9.46
N LEU A 64 -32.09 8.59 -10.43
CA LEU A 64 -31.72 7.49 -11.33
C LEU A 64 -30.46 7.81 -12.16
N ILE A 65 -30.37 9.04 -12.69
CA ILE A 65 -29.19 9.49 -13.44
C ILE A 65 -27.95 9.51 -12.55
N SER A 66 -28.07 10.03 -11.32
CA SER A 66 -26.97 10.05 -10.34
C SER A 66 -26.50 8.64 -9.99
N LEU A 67 -27.43 7.73 -9.69
CA LEU A 67 -27.12 6.32 -9.40
C LEU A 67 -26.45 5.62 -10.58
N ALA A 68 -26.88 5.89 -11.81
CA ALA A 68 -26.24 5.36 -13.01
C ALA A 68 -24.79 5.86 -13.13
N GLY A 69 -24.53 7.16 -12.88
CA GLY A 69 -23.18 7.72 -12.85
C GLY A 69 -22.29 7.06 -11.79
N ILE A 70 -22.82 6.84 -10.58
CA ILE A 70 -22.11 6.15 -9.50
C ILE A 70 -21.78 4.71 -9.90
N LYS A 71 -22.75 3.94 -10.41
CA LYS A 71 -22.52 2.57 -10.90
C LYS A 71 -21.45 2.54 -11.99
N GLN A 72 -21.54 3.43 -12.98
CA GLN A 72 -20.55 3.52 -14.05
C GLN A 72 -19.14 3.82 -13.52
N SER A 73 -19.01 4.67 -12.49
CA SER A 73 -17.72 4.99 -11.86
C SER A 73 -17.09 3.83 -11.06
N MET A 74 -17.88 2.81 -10.72
CA MET A 74 -17.43 1.63 -9.99
C MET A 74 -17.00 0.48 -10.93
N VAL A 75 -17.50 0.47 -12.17
CA VAL A 75 -17.05 -0.46 -13.21
C VAL A 75 -15.56 -0.20 -13.50
N GLY A 76 -14.73 -1.24 -13.40
CA GLY A 76 -13.26 -1.19 -13.58
C GLY A 76 -12.44 -0.97 -12.29
N LYS A 77 -13.03 -0.43 -11.20
CA LYS A 77 -12.32 -0.38 -9.89
C LYS A 77 -12.32 -1.73 -9.19
N ALA A 78 -13.40 -2.50 -9.33
CA ALA A 78 -13.48 -3.86 -8.78
C ALA A 78 -12.48 -4.79 -9.47
N GLU A 79 -12.44 -4.76 -10.80
CA GLU A 79 -11.54 -5.57 -11.62
C GLU A 79 -10.06 -5.30 -11.35
N LYS A 80 -9.64 -4.02 -11.24
CA LYS A 80 -8.26 -3.67 -10.89
C LYS A 80 -7.86 -4.14 -9.49
N LYS A 81 -8.78 -4.10 -8.52
CA LYS A 81 -8.53 -4.61 -7.17
C LYS A 81 -8.40 -6.13 -7.16
N GLU A 82 -9.23 -6.82 -7.92
CA GLU A 82 -9.18 -8.27 -8.06
C GLU A 82 -7.88 -8.73 -8.72
N ILE A 83 -7.42 -8.05 -9.78
CA ILE A 83 -6.11 -8.31 -10.41
C ILE A 83 -4.97 -8.14 -9.40
N LEU A 84 -4.96 -7.04 -8.65
CA LEU A 84 -3.95 -6.79 -7.61
C LEU A 84 -3.98 -7.85 -6.52
N TRP A 85 -5.17 -8.24 -6.06
CA TRP A 85 -5.33 -9.28 -5.06
C TRP A 85 -4.79 -10.61 -5.56
N ASN A 86 -5.20 -11.04 -6.77
CA ASN A 86 -4.75 -12.28 -7.39
C ASN A 86 -3.23 -12.32 -7.57
N TYR A 87 -2.61 -11.19 -7.94
CA TYR A 87 -1.15 -11.09 -8.02
C TYR A 87 -0.47 -11.23 -6.65
N LEU A 88 -0.94 -10.48 -5.63
CA LEU A 88 -0.37 -10.49 -4.28
C LEU A 88 -0.52 -11.86 -3.59
N THR A 89 -1.63 -12.56 -3.81
CA THR A 89 -1.83 -13.92 -3.31
C THR A 89 -1.25 -15.00 -4.22
N GLY A 90 -0.80 -14.61 -5.40
CA GLY A 90 -0.33 -15.50 -6.45
C GLY A 90 1.11 -15.96 -6.24
N ILE A 91 1.48 -16.99 -7.02
CA ILE A 91 2.82 -17.58 -6.95
C ILE A 91 3.91 -16.62 -7.47
N GLU A 92 3.58 -15.75 -8.44
CA GLU A 92 4.53 -14.82 -9.04
C GLU A 92 5.07 -13.82 -8.00
N PHE A 93 4.18 -13.23 -7.19
CA PHE A 93 4.61 -12.31 -6.13
C PHE A 93 5.51 -13.01 -5.11
N ARG A 94 5.14 -14.22 -4.69
CA ARG A 94 5.95 -15.03 -3.76
C ARG A 94 7.34 -15.31 -4.34
N GLN A 95 7.42 -15.78 -5.58
CA GLN A 95 8.70 -16.07 -6.25
C GLN A 95 9.60 -14.84 -6.36
N ARG A 96 9.02 -13.65 -6.64
CA ARG A 96 9.80 -12.40 -6.65
C ARG A 96 10.36 -12.06 -5.27
N VAL A 97 9.58 -12.25 -4.21
CA VAL A 97 10.04 -12.02 -2.83
C VAL A 97 11.13 -13.03 -2.44
N GLU A 98 10.95 -14.30 -2.79
CA GLU A 98 11.94 -15.37 -2.56
C GLU A 98 13.27 -15.07 -3.27
N ALA A 99 13.22 -14.69 -4.55
CA ALA A 99 14.43 -14.33 -5.30
C ALA A 99 15.19 -13.14 -4.68
N ILE A 100 14.47 -12.13 -4.19
CA ILE A 100 15.08 -10.99 -3.47
C ILE A 100 15.73 -11.47 -2.18
N TYR A 101 15.05 -12.34 -1.42
CA TYR A 101 15.58 -12.88 -0.17
C TYR A 101 16.83 -13.74 -0.39
N GLU A 102 16.84 -14.59 -1.40
CA GLU A 102 17.99 -15.42 -1.78
C GLU A 102 19.21 -14.56 -2.16
N ALA A 103 19.01 -13.55 -3.01
CA ALA A 103 20.07 -12.61 -3.39
C ALA A 103 20.64 -11.87 -2.17
N TYR A 104 19.77 -11.43 -1.25
CA TYR A 104 20.19 -10.77 -0.02
C TYR A 104 21.02 -11.71 0.89
N GLN A 105 20.60 -12.96 1.08
CA GLN A 105 21.37 -13.91 1.90
C GLN A 105 22.73 -14.21 1.28
N GLN A 106 22.79 -14.39 -0.04
CA GLN A 106 24.04 -14.62 -0.76
C GLN A 106 25.01 -13.44 -0.55
N GLN A 107 24.53 -12.20 -0.74
CA GLN A 107 25.35 -11.01 -0.57
C GLN A 107 25.85 -10.86 0.87
N ARG A 108 25.02 -11.17 1.86
CA ARG A 108 25.41 -11.16 3.27
C ARG A 108 26.52 -12.16 3.58
N ILE A 109 26.44 -13.37 3.01
CA ILE A 109 27.47 -14.41 3.16
C ILE A 109 28.79 -13.96 2.52
N GLU A 110 28.73 -13.36 1.33
CA GLU A 110 29.92 -12.84 0.63
C GLU A 110 30.60 -11.73 1.43
N ILE A 111 29.85 -10.76 1.96
CA ILE A 111 30.40 -9.71 2.82
C ILE A 111 31.10 -10.32 4.04
N GLN A 112 30.52 -11.35 4.68
CA GLN A 112 31.18 -11.98 5.83
C GLN A 112 32.48 -12.68 5.43
N LYS A 113 32.51 -13.38 4.29
CA LYS A 113 33.72 -14.00 3.77
C LYS A 113 34.80 -12.97 3.45
N GLU A 114 34.42 -11.84 2.86
CA GLU A 114 35.34 -10.72 2.59
C GLU A 114 35.90 -10.16 3.89
N ARG A 115 35.08 -9.92 4.90
CA ARG A 115 35.53 -9.44 6.22
C ARG A 115 36.56 -10.39 6.84
N ASP A 116 36.28 -11.69 6.82
CA ASP A 116 37.20 -12.69 7.37
C ASP A 116 38.51 -12.76 6.57
N TRP A 117 38.42 -12.63 5.24
CA TRP A 117 39.59 -12.61 4.36
C TRP A 117 40.46 -11.36 4.60
N PHE A 118 39.86 -10.17 4.66
CA PHE A 118 40.57 -8.92 4.92
C PHE A 118 41.19 -8.90 6.31
N THR A 119 40.50 -9.42 7.32
CA THR A 119 41.06 -9.53 8.69
C THR A 119 42.33 -10.38 8.70
N LYS A 120 42.29 -11.55 8.06
CA LYS A 120 43.48 -12.42 7.93
C LYS A 120 44.59 -11.77 7.12
N LYS A 121 44.24 -11.11 6.02
CA LYS A 121 45.19 -10.40 5.18
C LYS A 121 45.89 -9.30 5.96
N TRP A 122 45.14 -8.41 6.62
CA TRP A 122 45.71 -7.33 7.42
C TRP A 122 46.60 -7.85 8.53
N ALA A 123 46.19 -8.88 9.27
CA ALA A 123 47.05 -9.48 10.30
C ALA A 123 48.39 -10.01 9.74
N LYS A 124 48.38 -10.57 8.52
CA LYS A 124 49.61 -11.02 7.85
C LYS A 124 50.49 -9.84 7.41
N GLU A 125 49.90 -8.84 6.76
CA GLU A 125 50.61 -7.65 6.27
C GLU A 125 51.19 -6.82 7.42
N GLU A 126 50.46 -6.69 8.53
CA GLU A 126 50.90 -6.00 9.73
C GLU A 126 52.10 -6.71 10.37
N LYS A 127 52.04 -8.05 10.50
CA LYS A 127 53.18 -8.84 10.99
C LYS A 127 54.41 -8.72 10.09
N ASN A 128 54.21 -8.70 8.77
CA ASN A 128 55.31 -8.54 7.83
C ASN A 128 55.94 -7.14 7.94
N THR A 129 55.11 -6.11 8.05
CA THR A 129 55.55 -4.72 8.23
C THR A 129 56.33 -4.56 9.54
N GLN A 130 55.84 -5.17 10.62
CA GLN A 130 56.51 -5.19 11.92
C GLN A 130 57.89 -5.88 11.84
N LEU A 131 57.98 -7.03 11.16
CA LEU A 131 59.25 -7.73 10.97
C LEU A 131 60.26 -6.91 10.17
N VAL A 132 59.80 -6.18 9.14
CA VAL A 132 60.67 -5.26 8.39
C VAL A 132 61.19 -4.15 9.30
N LEU A 133 60.33 -3.55 10.13
CA LEU A 133 60.74 -2.54 11.10
C LEU A 133 61.76 -3.08 12.12
N GLU A 134 61.51 -4.26 12.69
CA GLU A 134 62.42 -4.92 13.64
C GLU A 134 63.79 -5.19 13.04
N ASN A 135 63.86 -5.68 11.79
CA ASN A 135 65.13 -5.88 11.10
C ASN A 135 65.88 -4.56 10.87
N ILE A 136 65.17 -3.50 10.47
CA ILE A 136 65.75 -2.18 10.28
C ILE A 136 66.32 -1.61 11.60
N LEU A 137 65.57 -1.74 12.70
CA LEU A 137 66.01 -1.29 14.03
C LEU A 137 67.18 -2.14 14.56
N GLY A 138 67.13 -3.45 14.38
CA GLY A 138 68.21 -4.37 14.75
C GLY A 138 69.52 -4.02 14.03
N MET A 139 69.47 -3.83 12.71
CA MET A 139 70.64 -3.41 11.92
C MET A 139 71.20 -2.06 12.39
N HIS A 140 70.34 -1.10 12.74
CA HIS A 140 70.78 0.18 13.27
C HIS A 140 71.51 0.00 14.62
N GLY A 141 70.95 -0.79 15.54
CA GLY A 141 71.57 -1.09 16.84
C GLY A 141 72.91 -1.84 16.71
N ASP A 142 72.99 -2.81 15.80
CA ASP A 142 74.23 -3.55 15.51
C ASP A 142 75.34 -2.60 15.02
N LEU A 143 74.99 -1.67 14.11
CA LEU A 143 75.92 -0.68 13.59
C LEU A 143 76.39 0.31 14.67
N GLU A 144 75.48 0.79 15.53
CA GLU A 144 75.84 1.66 16.67
C GLU A 144 76.80 0.97 17.64
N GLY A 145 76.62 -0.34 17.88
CA GLY A 145 77.51 -1.15 18.72
C GLY A 145 78.92 -1.30 18.14
N ILE A 146 79.05 -1.41 16.81
CA ILE A 146 80.35 -1.58 16.12
C ILE A 146 81.10 -0.26 15.95
N VAL A 147 80.40 0.81 15.54
CA VAL A 147 81.01 2.08 15.12
C VAL A 147 81.04 3.13 16.25
N GLY A 148 80.30 2.91 17.34
CA GLY A 148 80.11 3.90 18.41
C GLY A 148 79.17 5.04 17.98
N LYS A 149 79.06 6.10 18.81
CA LYS A 149 78.11 7.24 18.66
C LYS A 149 78.22 8.09 17.38
N THR A 150 78.95 7.64 16.37
CA THR A 150 79.23 8.38 15.12
C THR A 150 78.42 7.89 13.92
N LEU A 151 77.35 7.12 14.12
CA LEU A 151 76.48 6.73 13.01
C LEU A 151 75.69 7.93 12.45
N PRO A 152 75.65 8.16 11.12
CA PRO A 152 74.77 9.15 10.52
C PRO A 152 73.29 8.78 10.71
N GLU A 153 72.46 9.73 11.16
CA GLU A 153 70.99 9.51 11.27
C GLU A 153 70.41 9.11 9.90
N ILE A 154 69.82 7.92 9.82
CA ILE A 154 69.11 7.47 8.63
C ILE A 154 67.77 8.22 8.57
N LYS A 155 67.69 9.23 7.70
CA LYS A 155 66.57 10.17 7.56
C LYS A 155 65.19 9.50 7.37
N GLY A 156 65.13 8.27 6.86
CA GLY A 156 63.90 7.47 6.70
C GLY A 156 63.48 6.64 7.92
N LEU A 157 64.40 6.37 8.85
CA LEU A 157 64.17 5.51 10.03
C LEU A 157 63.33 6.24 11.09
N LYS A 158 63.59 7.53 11.26
CA LYS A 158 62.84 8.42 12.17
C LYS A 158 61.38 8.59 11.75
N MET A 159 61.14 8.58 10.44
CA MET A 159 59.81 8.72 9.84
C MET A 159 59.00 7.40 9.86
N LEU A 160 59.64 6.26 10.14
CA LEU A 160 58.99 4.95 10.34
C LEU A 160 58.59 4.70 11.81
N LEU A 161 59.05 5.56 12.73
CA LEU A 161 58.82 5.45 14.18
C LEU A 161 57.81 6.49 14.72
N GLU A 162 57.40 7.45 13.89
CA GLU A 162 56.32 8.43 14.14
C GLU A 162 54.99 7.93 13.57
#